data_AF-A0A3B1DJL4-F1
#
_entry.id   AF-A0A3B1DJL4-F1
#
_cell.length_a   1.000
_cell.length_b   1.000
_cell.length_c   1.000
_cell.angle_alpha   90.00
_cell.angle_beta   90.00
_cell.angle_gamma   90.00
#
_symmetry.space_group_name_H-M   'P 1'
#
loop_
_entity.id
_entity.type
_entity.pdbx_description
1 polymer ?
#
loop_
_entity_poly.entity_id
_entity_poly.type
_entity_poly.pdbx_seq_one_letter_code
_entity_poly.pdbx_strand_id
1 'polypeptide(L)'
;MKVVCDRAALLEAINLVSGVVAGRTPRPQLTCVKLTAAKQGKGGTLTLAATDAEISLRLQVDQVDVEQPGEALIPADKLRQIVSAEDNEPTLTLEADGDTVDIRGEDAHFKVYGHPPEDFPATGDFKTAVTG
;
A
#
# COMPACT_ATOMS: atom_id res chain seq x y z
N MET A 1 4.10 5.29 10.10
CA MET A 1 3.90 3.86 9.76
C MET A 1 5.28 3.31 9.48
N LYS A 2 5.63 2.11 9.95
CA LYS A 2 6.91 1.47 9.62
C LYS A 2 6.74 -0.05 9.57
N VAL A 3 7.01 -0.64 8.41
CA VAL A 3 6.85 -2.08 8.15
C VAL A 3 8.00 -2.64 7.34
N VAL A 4 8.34 -3.90 7.59
CA VAL A 4 9.24 -4.70 6.76
C VAL A 4 8.45 -5.87 6.19
N CYS A 5 8.47 -6.02 4.87
CA CYS A 5 7.72 -7.05 4.16
C CYS A 5 8.56 -7.75 3.10
N ASP A 6 8.20 -9.00 2.82
CA ASP A 6 8.73 -9.74 1.68
C ASP A 6 8.42 -8.99 0.37
N ARG A 7 9.48 -8.77 -0.42
CA ARG A 7 9.41 -7.95 -1.62
C ARG A 7 8.56 -8.60 -2.72
N ALA A 8 8.59 -9.92 -2.85
CA ALA A 8 7.81 -10.64 -3.84
C ALA A 8 6.30 -10.61 -3.52
N ALA A 9 5.94 -10.88 -2.27
CA ALA A 9 4.56 -10.80 -1.80
C ALA A 9 4.00 -9.37 -1.91
N LEU A 10 4.82 -8.36 -1.56
CA LEU A 10 4.45 -6.96 -1.73
C LEU A 10 4.21 -6.62 -3.22
N LEU A 11 5.09 -7.04 -4.12
CA LEU A 11 4.95 -6.76 -5.55
C LEU A 11 3.71 -7.41 -6.15
N GLU A 12 3.41 -8.65 -5.79
CA GLU A 12 2.19 -9.34 -6.21
C GLU A 12 0.94 -8.58 -5.75
N ALA A 13 0.91 -8.21 -4.45
CA ALA A 13 -0.16 -7.42 -3.87
C ALA A 13 -0.35 -6.08 -4.62
N ILE A 14 0.74 -5.35 -4.86
CA ILE A 14 0.73 -4.07 -5.59
C ILE A 14 0.19 -4.27 -7.01
N ASN A 15 0.63 -5.28 -7.74
CA ASN A 15 0.19 -5.52 -9.12
C ASN A 15 -1.32 -5.78 -9.18
N LEU A 16 -1.87 -6.52 -8.21
CA LEU A 16 -3.32 -6.79 -8.14
C LEU A 16 -4.11 -5.51 -7.85
N VAL A 17 -3.75 -4.76 -6.80
CA VAL A 17 -4.48 -3.52 -6.44
C VAL A 17 -4.26 -2.40 -7.46
N SER A 18 -3.12 -2.38 -8.15
CA SER A 18 -2.86 -1.41 -9.22
C SER A 18 -3.74 -1.63 -10.45
N GLY A 19 -4.40 -2.78 -10.58
CA GLY A 19 -5.35 -3.03 -11.66
C GLY A 19 -6.65 -2.21 -11.55
N VAL A 20 -6.97 -1.68 -10.36
CA VAL A 20 -8.22 -0.95 -10.10
C VAL A 20 -8.03 0.54 -9.81
N VAL A 21 -6.80 1.05 -9.85
CA VAL A 21 -6.57 2.51 -9.78
C VAL A 21 -6.97 3.19 -11.09
N ALA A 22 -7.45 4.42 -10.98
CA ALA A 22 -7.80 5.21 -12.15
C ALA A 22 -6.53 5.60 -12.93
N GLY A 23 -6.40 5.15 -14.18
CA GLY A 23 -5.22 5.48 -15.00
C GLY A 23 -5.10 6.96 -15.39
N ARG A 24 -6.23 7.68 -15.54
CA ARG A 24 -6.29 9.13 -15.79
C ARG A 24 -7.50 9.73 -15.09
N THR A 25 -7.28 10.73 -14.25
CA THR A 25 -8.33 11.34 -13.43
C THR A 25 -7.90 12.72 -12.93
N PRO A 26 -8.82 13.69 -12.78
CA PRO A 26 -8.55 14.95 -12.09
C PRO A 26 -8.48 14.80 -10.57
N ARG A 27 -8.71 13.59 -10.02
CA ARG A 27 -8.62 13.24 -8.59
C ARG A 27 -7.37 12.38 -8.33
N PRO A 28 -6.19 12.96 -8.05
CA PRO A 28 -4.93 12.24 -7.90
C PRO A 28 -4.96 11.12 -6.84
N GLN A 29 -5.77 11.27 -5.79
CA GLN A 29 -5.94 10.25 -4.76
C GLN A 29 -6.46 8.90 -5.31
N LEU A 30 -7.13 8.89 -6.48
CA LEU A 30 -7.62 7.66 -7.12
C LEU A 30 -6.54 6.95 -7.96
N THR A 31 -5.37 7.57 -8.14
CA THR A 31 -4.19 6.91 -8.75
C THR A 31 -3.30 6.27 -7.68
N CYS A 32 -3.71 6.33 -6.42
CA CYS A 32 -2.93 5.91 -5.27
C CYS A 32 -3.44 4.61 -4.66
N VAL A 33 -2.53 3.89 -4.00
CA VAL A 33 -2.83 2.75 -3.15
C VAL A 33 -2.76 3.20 -1.70
N LYS A 34 -3.81 2.91 -0.93
CA LYS A 34 -3.81 3.07 0.52
C LYS A 34 -3.17 1.85 1.16
N LEU A 35 -2.16 2.09 1.99
CA LEU A 35 -1.49 1.11 2.82
C LEU A 35 -1.98 1.29 4.25
N THR A 36 -2.38 0.21 4.91
CA THR A 36 -2.75 0.20 6.33
C THR A 36 -2.01 -0.93 7.03
N ALA A 37 -1.08 -0.57 7.91
CA ALA A 37 -0.32 -1.51 8.72
C ALA A 37 -0.96 -1.67 10.10
N ALA A 38 -1.26 -2.91 10.49
CA ALA A 38 -1.83 -3.23 11.79
C ALA A 38 -1.05 -4.35 12.48
N LYS A 39 -0.96 -4.30 13.81
CA LYS A 39 -0.49 -5.42 14.64
C LYS A 39 -1.68 -6.30 15.01
N GLN A 40 -1.59 -7.61 14.76
CA GLN A 40 -2.54 -8.60 15.23
C GLN A 40 -1.83 -9.69 16.03
N GLY A 41 -2.04 -9.67 17.35
CA GLY A 41 -1.45 -10.65 18.26
C GLY A 41 0.09 -10.60 18.24
N LYS A 42 0.72 -11.71 17.82
CA LYS A 42 2.19 -11.83 17.70
C LYS A 42 2.74 -11.48 16.32
N GLY A 43 1.89 -11.12 15.35
CA GLY A 43 2.29 -10.77 13.99
C GLY A 43 1.74 -9.43 13.54
N GLY A 44 2.08 -9.04 12.31
CA GLY A 44 1.55 -7.85 11.66
C GLY A 44 0.90 -8.18 10.32
N THR A 45 0.01 -7.28 9.89
CA THR A 45 -0.66 -7.34 8.60
C THR A 45 -0.50 -6.00 7.88
N LEU A 46 -0.32 -6.07 6.57
CA LEU A 46 -0.34 -4.91 5.68
C LEU A 46 -1.52 -5.05 4.73
N THR A 47 -2.46 -4.12 4.81
CA THR A 47 -3.59 -4.05 3.90
C THR A 47 -3.30 -3.04 2.80
N LEU A 48 -3.45 -3.45 1.54
CA LEU A 48 -3.39 -2.59 0.37
C LEU A 48 -4.81 -2.41 -0.16
N ALA A 49 -5.22 -1.17 -0.42
CA ALA A 49 -6.52 -0.84 -0.98
C ALA A 49 -6.40 0.17 -2.12
N ALA A 50 -7.19 -0.02 -3.17
CA ALA A 50 -7.26 0.86 -4.33
C ALA A 50 -8.69 0.93 -4.87
N THR A 51 -9.03 2.04 -5.53
CA THR A 51 -10.34 2.24 -6.16
C THR A 51 -10.31 3.34 -7.22
N ASP A 52 -11.15 3.21 -8.23
CA ASP A 52 -11.47 4.24 -9.23
C ASP A 52 -12.79 4.99 -8.93
N ALA A 53 -13.35 4.79 -7.74
CA ALA A 53 -14.68 5.21 -7.26
C ALA A 53 -15.88 4.38 -7.75
N GLU A 54 -15.69 3.40 -8.62
CA GLU A 54 -16.72 2.44 -9.03
C GLU A 54 -16.43 1.05 -8.49
N ILE A 55 -15.18 0.63 -8.60
CA ILE A 55 -14.67 -0.66 -8.13
C ILE A 55 -13.64 -0.40 -7.04
N SER A 56 -13.70 -1.19 -5.97
CA SER A 56 -12.71 -1.17 -4.89
C SER A 56 -12.09 -2.55 -4.72
N LEU A 57 -10.77 -2.62 -4.58
CA LEU A 57 -10.06 -3.84 -4.25
C LEU A 57 -9.30 -3.63 -2.94
N ARG A 58 -9.34 -4.65 -2.07
CA ARG A 58 -8.58 -4.70 -0.83
C ARG A 58 -7.88 -6.04 -0.75
N LEU A 59 -6.58 -6.03 -0.50
CA LEU A 59 -5.76 -7.22 -0.33
C LEU A 59 -4.98 -7.12 0.97
N GLN A 60 -4.96 -8.21 1.72
CA GLN A 60 -4.22 -8.31 2.97
C GLN A 60 -2.99 -9.19 2.76
N VAL A 61 -1.83 -8.68 3.16
CA VAL A 61 -0.58 -9.42 3.26
C VAL A 61 -0.35 -9.72 4.73
N ASP A 62 -0.31 -11.01 5.07
CA ASP A 62 -0.03 -11.50 6.41
C ASP A 62 1.48 -11.64 6.67
N GLN A 63 1.85 -11.86 7.93
CA GLN A 63 3.25 -12.08 8.34
C GLN A 63 4.20 -10.92 8.01
N VAL A 64 3.69 -9.70 8.08
CA VAL A 64 4.49 -8.48 7.93
C VAL A 64 5.09 -8.10 9.27
N ASP A 65 6.37 -7.74 9.31
CA ASP A 65 6.98 -7.18 10.51
C ASP A 65 6.57 -5.71 10.62
N VAL A 66 5.59 -5.43 11.47
CA VAL A 66 5.09 -4.08 11.69
C VAL A 66 5.81 -3.52 12.91
N GLU A 67 6.77 -2.62 12.70
CA GLU A 67 7.39 -1.90 13.81
C GLU A 67 6.41 -0.86 14.38
N GLN A 68 5.84 -0.04 13.49
CA GLN A 68 4.92 1.04 13.82
C GLN A 68 3.64 0.94 12.96
N PRO A 69 2.48 0.64 13.56
CA PRO A 69 1.20 0.70 12.88
C PRO A 69 0.93 2.09 12.29
N GLY A 70 0.08 2.15 11.27
CA GLY A 70 -0.34 3.41 10.67
C GLY A 70 -0.83 3.24 9.25
N GLU A 71 -1.05 4.37 8.59
CA GLU A 71 -1.57 4.42 7.23
C GLU A 71 -0.69 5.29 6.36
N ALA A 72 -0.71 5.03 5.05
CA ALA A 72 -0.08 5.85 4.03
C ALA A 72 -0.91 5.78 2.74
N LEU A 73 -0.90 6.85 1.93
CA LEU A 73 -1.50 6.85 0.61
C LEU A 73 -0.43 7.23 -0.41
N ILE A 74 -0.10 6.31 -1.31
CA ILE A 74 1.08 6.42 -2.20
C ILE A 74 0.69 6.18 -3.66
N PRO A 75 1.22 6.95 -4.63
CA PRO A 75 0.96 6.71 -6.05
C PRO A 75 1.32 5.28 -6.47
N ALA A 76 0.34 4.57 -7.05
CA ALA A 76 0.46 3.15 -7.39
C ALA A 76 1.62 2.89 -8.37
N ASP A 77 1.70 3.71 -9.41
CA ASP A 77 2.73 3.59 -10.45
C ASP A 77 4.14 3.72 -9.87
N LYS A 78 4.35 4.67 -8.96
CA LYS A 78 5.66 4.90 -8.34
C LYS A 78 6.04 3.77 -7.41
N LEU A 79 5.11 3.36 -6.56
CA LEU A 79 5.32 2.22 -5.66
C LEU A 79 5.66 0.96 -6.47
N ARG A 80 4.90 0.64 -7.52
CA ARG A 80 5.13 -0.51 -8.38
C ARG A 80 6.48 -0.45 -9.10
N GLN A 81 6.84 0.71 -9.67
CA GLN A 81 8.12 0.89 -10.35
C GLN A 81 9.31 0.64 -9.42
N ILE A 82 9.26 1.18 -8.21
CA ILE A 82 10.34 1.03 -7.22
C ILE A 82 10.46 -0.42 -6.77
N VAL A 83 9.37 -1.03 -6.29
CA VAL A 83 9.41 -2.43 -5.80
C VAL A 83 9.80 -3.40 -6.91
N SER A 84 9.39 -3.14 -8.15
CA SER A 84 9.79 -3.96 -9.30
C SER A 84 11.27 -3.83 -9.65
N ALA A 85 11.89 -2.67 -9.42
CA ALA A 85 13.31 -2.44 -9.70
C ALA A 85 14.23 -3.11 -8.66
N GLU A 86 13.77 -3.24 -7.42
CA GLU A 86 14.49 -3.90 -6.32
C GLU A 86 14.33 -5.43 -6.37
N ASP A 87 14.65 -6.08 -7.48
CA ASP A 87 14.45 -7.53 -7.69
C ASP A 87 15.44 -8.44 -6.97
N ASN A 88 16.59 -7.90 -6.58
CA ASN A 88 17.62 -8.62 -5.81
C ASN A 88 17.40 -8.55 -4.29
N GLU A 89 16.45 -7.71 -3.84
CA GLU A 89 16.16 -7.50 -2.42
C GLU A 89 15.09 -8.50 -1.94
N PRO A 90 15.36 -9.32 -0.92
CA PRO A 90 14.36 -10.24 -0.37
C PRO A 90 13.25 -9.51 0.40
N THR A 91 13.59 -8.40 1.05
CA THR A 91 12.67 -7.63 1.89
C THR A 91 12.83 -6.14 1.66
N LEU A 92 11.74 -5.40 1.77
CA LEU A 92 11.75 -3.94 1.72
C LEU A 92 11.16 -3.35 2.99
N THR A 93 11.73 -2.23 3.43
CA THR A 93 11.20 -1.42 4.52
C THR A 93 10.40 -0.26 3.96
N LEU A 94 9.16 -0.08 4.41
CA LEU A 94 8.33 1.08 4.13
C LEU A 94 8.13 1.89 5.40
N GLU A 95 8.54 3.15 5.38
CA GLU A 95 8.39 4.10 6.48
C GLU A 95 7.59 5.31 6.01
N ALA A 96 6.44 5.58 6.61
CA ALA A 96 5.65 6.77 6.33
C ALA A 96 5.88 7.84 7.39
N ASP A 97 6.26 9.03 6.92
CA ASP A 97 6.45 10.26 7.66
C ASP A 97 5.63 11.38 7.00
N GLY A 98 4.50 11.73 7.63
CA GLY A 98 3.52 12.68 7.09
C GLY A 98 3.00 12.25 5.71
N ASP A 99 3.18 13.13 4.73
CA ASP A 99 2.78 12.90 3.34
C ASP A 99 3.88 12.21 2.51
N THR A 100 4.91 11.67 3.16
CA THR A 100 6.03 11.02 2.46
C THR A 100 6.19 9.58 2.92
N VAL A 101 6.57 8.71 1.98
CA VAL A 101 6.87 7.31 2.24
C VAL A 101 8.29 7.04 1.74
N ASP A 102 9.17 6.70 2.67
CA ASP A 102 10.51 6.22 2.39
C ASP A 102 10.47 4.69 2.18
N ILE A 103 10.98 4.24 1.05
CA ILE A 103 11.12 2.84 0.67
C ILE A 103 12.62 2.52 0.70
N ARG A 104 13.03 1.56 1.54
CA ARG A 104 14.44 1.18 1.74
C ARG A 104 14.66 -0.30 1.43
N GLY A 105 15.66 -0.56 0.60
CA GLY A 105 16.34 -1.86 0.46
C GLY A 105 17.64 -1.87 1.28
N GLU A 106 18.53 -2.83 1.00
CA GLU A 106 19.86 -2.91 1.62
C GLU A 106 20.74 -1.72 1.18
N ASP A 107 20.80 -1.46 -0.13
CA ASP A 107 21.65 -0.42 -0.72
C ASP A 107 20.85 0.74 -1.38
N ALA A 108 19.52 0.67 -1.36
CA ALA A 108 18.65 1.60 -2.06
C ALA A 108 17.72 2.37 -1.10
N HIS A 109 17.51 3.66 -1.39
CA HIS A 109 16.60 4.52 -0.65
C HIS A 109 15.82 5.43 -1.59
N PHE A 110 14.49 5.33 -1.52
CA PHE A 110 13.58 6.12 -2.32
C PHE A 110 12.62 6.88 -1.44
N LYS A 111 12.51 8.19 -1.65
CA LYS A 111 11.49 9.02 -1.01
C LYS A 111 10.36 9.30 -1.99
N VAL A 112 9.16 8.83 -1.69
CA VAL A 112 7.97 9.03 -2.51
C VAL A 112 7.02 9.99 -1.81
N TYR A 113 6.58 11.03 -2.54
CA TYR A 113 5.53 11.91 -2.06
C TYR A 113 4.18 11.23 -2.28
N GLY A 114 3.51 10.97 -1.15
CA GLY A 114 2.17 10.46 -1.09
C GLY A 114 1.14 11.57 -0.96
N HIS A 115 -0.02 11.18 -0.46
CA HIS A 115 -1.13 12.05 -0.11
C HIS A 115 -1.58 11.75 1.33
N PRO A 116 -2.37 12.64 1.94
CA PRO A 116 -3.01 12.36 3.21
C PRO A 116 -3.85 11.07 3.15
N PRO A 117 -3.68 10.10 4.07
CA PRO A 117 -4.46 8.85 4.06
C PRO A 117 -5.97 9.03 4.20
N GLU A 118 -6.41 10.19 4.69
CA GLU A 118 -7.80 10.64 4.81
C GLU A 118 -8.44 11.05 3.48
N ASP A 119 -7.63 11.39 2.47
CA ASP A 119 -8.12 11.73 1.13
C ASP A 119 -8.56 10.48 0.34
N PHE A 120 -8.18 9.28 0.82
CA PHE A 120 -8.63 8.05 0.18
C PHE A 120 -10.15 7.94 0.29
N PRO A 121 -10.86 7.72 -0.83
CA PRO A 121 -12.31 7.65 -0.81
C PRO A 121 -12.81 6.53 0.10
N ALA A 122 -13.94 6.79 0.77
CA ALA A 122 -14.62 5.76 1.55
C ALA A 122 -15.08 4.63 0.62
N THR A 123 -14.41 3.49 0.69
CA THR A 123 -14.84 2.25 0.02
C THR A 123 -15.88 1.57 0.90
N GLY A 124 -16.96 1.06 0.31
CA GLY A 124 -17.99 0.32 1.04
C GLY A 124 -17.40 -0.83 1.88
N ASP A 125 -17.98 -1.10 3.05
CA ASP A 125 -17.54 -2.20 3.90
C ASP A 125 -17.99 -3.54 3.30
N PHE A 126 -17.02 -4.35 2.86
CA PHE A 126 -17.26 -5.69 2.30
C PHE A 126 -18.04 -6.60 3.25
N LYS A 127 -17.95 -6.38 4.57
CA LYS A 127 -18.66 -7.20 5.55
C LYS A 127 -20.19 -7.02 5.47
N THR A 128 -20.65 -5.86 5.01
CA THR A 128 -22.07 -5.54 4.87
C THR A 128 -22.65 -6.08 3.55
N ALA A 129 -21.82 -6.20 2.51
CA ALA A 129 -22.27 -6.60 1.17
C ALA A 129 -22.60 -8.10 1.02
N VAL A 130 -22.06 -8.97 1.89
CA VAL A 130 -22.25 -10.44 1.81
C VAL A 130 -23.39 -10.94 2.71
N THR A 131 -24.03 -10.04 3.49
CA THR A 131 -25.14 -10.41 4.38
C THR A 131 -26.52 -10.16 3.76
N GLY A 132 -26.61 -10.08 2.43
CA GLY A 132 -27.84 -9.89 1.66
C GLY A 132 -28.36 -11.19 1.06
#